data_AF-A0A8S2Z812-F1
#
_entry.id   AF-A0A8S2Z812-F1
#
_cell.length_a   1.000
_cell.length_b   1.000
_cell.length_c   1.000
_cell.angle_alpha   90.00
_cell.angle_beta   90.00
_cell.angle_gamma   90.00
#
_symmetry.space_group_name_H-M   'P 1'
#
loop_
_entity.id
_entity.type
_entity.pdbx_description
1 polymer ?
#
loop_
_entity_poly.entity_id
_entity_poly.type
_entity_poly.pdbx_seq_one_letter_code
_entity_poly.pdbx_strand_id
1 'polypeptide(L)' 'YVPIIVIDENDNFCFFSNDIYYLNISENVPINTRLVLPIAHDPDQTPNNVQSYSIVPNNYSEFRLDNQFSPSMIIMKELD' A
#
# COMPACT_ATOMS: atom_id res chain seq x y z
N TYR A 1 -3.30 20.31 -42.24
CA TYR A 1 -3.77 19.51 -41.10
C TYR A 1 -2.57 19.29 -40.19
N VAL A 2 -2.67 19.66 -38.92
CA VAL A 2 -1.59 19.48 -37.94
C VAL A 2 -2.18 18.64 -36.81
N PRO A 3 -1.69 17.42 -36.56
CA PRO A 3 -2.19 16.60 -35.47
C PRO A 3 -1.76 17.20 -34.13
N ILE A 4 -2.70 17.26 -33.18
CA ILE A 4 -2.42 17.60 -31.78
C ILE A 4 -2.32 16.28 -31.03
N ILE A 5 -1.23 16.10 -30.28
CA ILE A 5 -1.01 14.95 -29.42
C ILE A 5 -1.08 15.46 -27.98
N VAL A 6 -1.96 14.85 -27.18
CA VAL A 6 -2.03 15.11 -25.74
C VAL A 6 -1.13 14.08 -25.05
N ILE A 7 -0.25 14.55 -24.19
CA ILE A 7 0.62 13.72 -23.35
C ILE A 7 0.00 13.71 -21.96
N ASP A 8 -0.10 12.52 -21.38
CA ASP A 8 -0.57 12.32 -20.02
C ASP A 8 0.47 12.84 -19.01
N GLU A 9 0.00 13.57 -18.00
CA GLU A 9 0.81 14.09 -16.90
C GLU A 9 0.24 13.55 -15.59
N ASN A 10 1.07 13.51 -14.54
CA ASN A 10 0.64 13.00 -13.24
C ASN A 10 -0.21 14.04 -12.50
N ASP A 11 -1.49 14.16 -12.87
CA ASP A 11 -2.44 15.13 -12.33
C ASP A 11 -3.53 14.51 -11.43
N ASN A 12 -3.55 13.18 -11.30
CA ASN A 12 -4.41 12.49 -10.36
C ASN A 12 -3.64 12.07 -9.09
N PHE A 13 -4.39 11.86 -8.01
CA PHE A 13 -3.84 11.36 -6.76
C PHE A 13 -4.16 9.87 -6.61
N CYS A 14 -3.21 9.12 -6.06
CA CYS A 14 -3.47 7.73 -5.70
C CYS A 14 -4.58 7.63 -4.64
N PHE A 15 -5.46 6.63 -4.76
CA PHE A 15 -6.54 6.38 -3.81
C PHE A 15 -6.70 4.89 -3.49
N PHE A 16 -7.19 4.57 -2.29
CA PHE A 16 -7.61 3.20 -1.95
C PHE A 16 -9.08 2.99 -2.32
N SER A 17 -9.48 1.75 -2.59
CA SER A 17 -10.88 1.44 -2.92
C SER A 17 -11.84 1.64 -1.75
N ASN A 18 -11.35 1.56 -0.51
CA ASN A 18 -12.13 1.79 0.71
C ASN A 18 -11.36 2.72 1.66
N ASP A 19 -12.10 3.51 2.43
CA ASP A 19 -11.51 4.37 3.47
C ASP A 19 -10.96 3.59 4.66
N ILE A 20 -11.57 2.42 4.95
CA ILE A 20 -11.23 1.57 6.10
C ILE A 20 -11.18 0.12 5.65
N TYR A 21 -10.11 -0.58 6.07
CA TYR A 21 -9.95 -2.02 5.92
C TYR A 21 -9.80 -2.66 7.30
N TYR A 22 -10.59 -3.70 7.57
CA TYR A 22 -10.48 -4.50 8.78
C TYR A 22 -9.64 -5.75 8.51
N LEU A 23 -8.61 -5.96 9.34
CA LEU A 23 -7.75 -7.13 9.29
C LEU A 23 -7.93 -7.92 10.58
N ASN A 24 -8.31 -9.19 10.46
CA ASN A 24 -8.40 -10.10 11.60
C ASN A 24 -7.22 -11.06 11.58
N ILE A 25 -6.40 -11.02 12.62
CA ILE A 25 -5.16 -11.77 12.74
C ILE A 25 -5.25 -12.60 14.02
N SER A 26 -4.89 -13.88 13.93
CA SER A 26 -4.82 -14.74 15.12
C SER A 26 -3.64 -14.34 15.98
N GLU A 27 -3.81 -14.31 17.30
CA GLU A 27 -2.72 -14.06 18.26
C GLU A 27 -1.56 -15.07 18.11
N ASN A 28 -1.91 -16.30 17.74
CA ASN A 28 -0.99 -17.42 17.54
C ASN A 28 -0.25 -17.38 16.19
N VAL A 29 -0.33 -16.27 15.45
CA VAL A 29 0.35 -16.13 14.16
C VAL A 29 1.87 -16.11 14.37
N PRO A 30 2.66 -16.88 13.58
CA PRO A 30 4.11 -16.84 13.70
C PRO A 30 4.69 -15.46 13.43
N ILE A 31 5.75 -15.10 14.16
CA ILE A 31 6.59 -13.94 13.83
C ILE A 31 7.12 -14.08 12.40
N ASN A 32 7.29 -12.95 11.71
CA ASN A 32 7.62 -12.81 10.30
C ASN A 32 6.54 -13.26 9.31
N THR A 33 5.32 -13.54 9.78
CA THR A 33 4.19 -13.74 8.88
C THR A 33 3.94 -12.48 8.06
N ARG A 34 3.74 -12.66 6.76
CA ARG A 34 3.47 -11.60 5.78
C ARG A 34 1.99 -11.59 5.42
N LEU A 35 1.35 -10.45 5.63
CA LEU A 35 -0.04 -10.21 5.28
C LEU A 35 -0.07 -9.18 4.15
N VAL A 36 -0.63 -9.55 3.01
CA VAL A 36 -0.77 -8.63 1.87
C VAL A 36 -1.78 -7.54 2.24
N LEU A 37 -1.41 -6.29 2.03
CA LEU A 37 -2.28 -5.14 2.26
C LEU A 37 -2.99 -4.73 0.97
N PRO A 38 -4.13 -4.03 1.08
CA PRO A 38 -4.75 -3.35 -0.06
C PRO A 38 -3.77 -2.43 -0.77
N ILE A 39 -3.94 -2.28 -2.08
CA ILE A 39 -3.15 -1.37 -2.91
C ILE A 39 -3.93 -0.08 -3.17
N ALA A 40 -3.20 1.00 -3.39
CA ALA A 40 -3.74 2.22 -3.95
C ALA A 40 -3.76 2.12 -5.49
N HIS A 41 -4.61 2.94 -6.10
CA HIS A 41 -4.79 3.04 -7.54
C HIS A 41 -4.60 4.49 -7.96
N ASP A 42 -3.92 4.69 -9.08
CA ASP A 42 -3.78 5.98 -9.73
C ASP A 42 -4.23 5.83 -11.19
N PRO A 43 -5.20 6.65 -11.65
CA PRO A 43 -5.75 6.54 -12.99
C PRO A 43 -4.83 7.11 -14.08
N ASP A 44 -3.72 7.76 -13.72
CA ASP A 44 -2.76 8.32 -14.69
C ASP A 44 -2.14 7.19 -15.54
N GLN A 45 -1.89 7.46 -16.82
CA GLN A 45 -1.27 6.51 -17.75
C GLN A 45 0.26 6.59 -17.70
N THR A 46 0.82 7.63 -17.08
CA THR A 46 2.26 7.74 -16.84
C THR A 46 2.77 6.54 -16.04
N PRO A 47 3.94 5.98 -16.37
CA PRO A 47 4.50 4.88 -15.61
C PRO A 47 4.94 5.40 -14.24
N ASN A 48 4.14 5.22 -13.18
CA ASN A 48 4.48 5.23 -11.73
C ASN A 48 3.23 5.31 -10.81
N ASN A 49 2.16 4.59 -11.14
CA ASN A 49 0.81 4.69 -10.54
C ASN A 49 0.71 4.44 -9.02
N VAL A 50 1.76 4.01 -8.33
CA VAL A 50 1.94 4.22 -6.88
C VAL A 50 3.43 4.14 -6.58
N GLN A 51 4.04 5.21 -6.05
CA GLN A 51 5.50 5.25 -5.82
C GLN A 51 5.94 4.56 -4.52
N SER A 52 5.18 4.73 -3.43
CA SER A 52 5.55 4.17 -2.13
C SER A 52 4.36 4.06 -1.19
N TYR A 53 4.47 3.15 -0.24
CA TYR A 53 3.55 3.02 0.89
C TYR A 53 4.31 3.30 2.18
N SER A 54 3.64 3.93 3.14
CA SER A 54 4.18 4.14 4.48
C SER A 54 3.07 3.99 5.51
N ILE A 55 3.45 3.54 6.71
CA ILE A 55 2.56 3.53 7.88
C ILE A 55 2.86 4.80 8.65
N VAL A 56 1.83 5.56 9.00
CA VAL A 56 1.97 6.71 9.90
C VAL A 56 2.50 6.18 11.24
N PRO A 57 3.62 6.73 11.76
CA PRO A 57 4.20 6.25 13.00
C PRO A 57 3.17 6.21 14.13
N ASN A 58 3.12 5.07 14.80
CA ASN A 58 2.32 4.85 15.99
C ASN A 58 3.20 4.19 17.06
N ASN A 59 2.68 4.01 18.27
CA ASN A 59 3.41 3.37 19.36
C ASN A 59 3.38 1.83 19.27
N TYR A 60 2.89 1.26 18.18
CA TYR A 60 2.76 -0.18 17.98
C TYR A 60 4.01 -0.71 17.29
N SER A 61 4.69 -1.65 17.95
CA SER A 61 5.95 -2.22 17.50
C SER A 61 5.80 -3.65 16.96
N GLU A 62 4.57 -4.14 16.94
CA GLU A 62 4.17 -5.48 16.55
C GLU A 62 4.10 -5.61 15.03
N PHE A 63 3.99 -4.49 14.30
CA PHE A 63 3.77 -4.47 12.86
C PHE A 63 4.85 -3.66 12.13
N ARG A 64 5.25 -4.13 10.95
CA ARG A 64 6.15 -3.41 10.04
C ARG A 64 5.64 -3.48 8.62
N LEU A 65 5.77 -2.39 7.86
CA LEU A 65 5.49 -2.39 6.43
C LEU A 65 6.70 -2.91 5.63
N ASP A 66 6.44 -3.79 4.67
CA ASP A 66 7.36 -4.24 3.62
C ASP A 66 6.83 -3.77 2.26
N ASN A 67 7.69 -3.13 1.47
CA ASN A 67 7.33 -2.48 0.20
C ASN A 67 8.13 -3.04 -0.99
N GLN A 68 8.40 -4.35 -1.02
CA GLN A 68 9.24 -4.96 -2.06
C GLN A 68 8.57 -5.00 -3.45
N PHE A 69 7.26 -5.22 -3.50
CA PHE A 69 6.48 -5.30 -4.76
C PHE A 69 5.05 -4.80 -4.56
N SER A 70 4.43 -5.21 -3.47
CA SER A 70 3.13 -4.74 -2.98
C SER A 70 3.24 -4.49 -1.47
N PRO A 71 2.44 -3.58 -0.90
CA PRO A 71 2.46 -3.34 0.52
C PRO A 71 2.09 -4.62 1.26
N SER A 72 2.94 -5.04 2.19
CA SER A 72 2.68 -6.17 3.07
C SER A 72 2.99 -5.80 4.52
N MET A 73 2.13 -6.20 5.44
CA MET A 73 2.36 -6.08 6.87
C MET A 73 3.10 -7.31 7.37
N ILE A 74 4.20 -7.10 8.07
CA ILE A 74 5.00 -8.14 8.72
C ILE A 74 4.75 -8.08 10.22
N ILE A 75 4.46 -9.24 10.80
CA ILE A 75 4.36 -9.43 12.25
C ILE A 75 5.76 -9.51 12.84
N MET A 76 6.08 -8.62 13.77
CA MET A 76 7.41 -8.46 14.37
C MET A 76 7.50 -9.08 15.78
N LYS A 77 6.35 -9.31 16.42
CA LYS A 77 6.22 -9.84 17.80
C LYS A 77 4.97 -10.71 17.91
N GLU A 78 4.93 -11.56 18.94
CA GLU A 78 3.70 -12.28 19.32
C GLU A 78 2.60 -11.27 19.70
N LEU A 79 1.34 -11.67 19.47
CA LEU A 79 0.15 -10.82 19.61
C LEU A 79 -0.73 -11.22 20.80
N ASP A 80 -0.23 -12.10 21.66
CA ASP A 80 -0.81 -12.55 22.95
C ASP A 80 -0.44 -11.58 24.10
#